data_AF-A0A0C9RFT2-F1
#
_entry.id   AF-A0A0C9RFT2-F1
#
_cell.length_a   1.000
_cell.length_b   1.000
_cell.length_c   1.000
_cell.angle_alpha   90.00
_cell.angle_beta   90.00
_cell.angle_gamma   90.00
#
_symmetry.space_group_name_H-M   'P 1'
#
loop_
_entity.id
_entity.type
_entity.pdbx_description
1 polymer ?
#
loop_
_entity_poly.entity_id
_entity_poly.type
_entity_poly.pdbx_seq_one_letter_code
_entity_poly.pdbx_strand_id
1 'polypeptide(L)'
;NREYLFNLANAMRELFPGEKDRHLFELESEVKQLIEEYEPKLLEKALKNEIVEIIETGNTDGDVRETVRDVEHLYEVCTQPGWREDFLVKELDSLKQLLDSLQSKKSISTQIENVPDIDS
;
A
#
# COMPACT_ATOMS: atom_id res chain seq x y z
N ASN A 1 8.55 5.03 -9.73
CA ASN A 1 7.49 5.60 -10.58
C ASN A 1 7.18 4.59 -11.68
N ARG A 2 6.04 3.88 -11.60
CA ARG A 2 5.66 2.81 -12.53
C ARG A 2 5.36 3.29 -13.94
N GLU A 3 4.76 4.47 -14.05
CA GLU A 3 4.42 5.10 -15.33
C GLU A 3 5.68 5.41 -16.13
N TYR A 4 6.70 5.95 -15.48
CA TYR A 4 8.01 6.19 -16.11
C TYR A 4 8.63 4.90 -16.65
N LEU A 5 8.62 3.82 -15.86
CA LEU A 5 9.18 2.52 -16.28
C LEU A 5 8.46 1.99 -17.53
N PHE A 6 7.13 2.03 -17.54
CA PHE A 6 6.33 1.54 -18.66
C PHE A 6 6.50 2.41 -19.92
N ASN A 7 6.56 3.73 -19.75
CA ASN A 7 6.83 4.65 -20.86
C ASN A 7 8.23 4.43 -21.45
N LEU A 8 9.23 4.21 -20.60
CA LEU A 8 10.60 3.92 -21.04
C LEU A 8 10.68 2.58 -21.79
N ALA A 9 10.08 1.51 -21.25
CA ALA A 9 10.02 0.22 -21.90
C ALA A 9 9.29 0.28 -23.26
N ASN A 10 8.19 1.03 -23.34
CA ASN A 10 7.48 1.26 -24.59
C ASN A 10 8.35 2.02 -25.60
N ALA A 11 8.98 3.13 -25.20
CA ALA A 11 9.86 3.91 -26.06
C ALA A 11 11.04 3.08 -26.59
N MET A 12 11.63 2.22 -25.75
CA MET A 12 12.72 1.33 -26.17
C MET A 12 12.27 0.30 -27.21
N ARG A 13 11.06 -0.26 -27.08
CA ARG A 13 10.50 -1.18 -28.10
C ARG A 13 10.22 -0.48 -29.43
N GLU A 14 9.83 0.79 -29.40
CA GLU A 14 9.51 1.57 -30.61
C GLU A 14 10.77 2.09 -31.33
N LEU A 15 11.71 2.66 -30.57
CA LEU A 15 12.89 3.31 -31.13
C LEU A 15 13.99 2.32 -31.53
N PHE A 16 14.09 1.21 -30.80
CA PHE A 16 15.16 0.22 -30.99
C PHE A 16 14.63 -1.22 -30.98
N PRO A 17 13.75 -1.62 -31.92
CA PRO A 17 13.09 -2.93 -31.91
C PRO A 17 14.05 -4.13 -32.04
N GLY A 18 15.29 -3.90 -32.49
CA GLY A 18 16.35 -4.91 -32.58
C GLY A 18 17.24 -5.01 -31.33
N GLU A 19 17.20 -4.01 -30.44
CA GLU A 19 17.92 -4.01 -29.18
C GLU A 19 17.01 -4.60 -28.09
N LYS A 20 17.47 -5.66 -27.43
CA LYS A 20 16.80 -6.19 -26.24
C LYS A 20 17.56 -5.70 -25.02
N ASP A 21 17.17 -4.54 -24.50
CA ASP A 21 17.53 -4.16 -23.13
C ASP A 21 16.85 -5.16 -22.18
N ARG A 22 17.56 -6.26 -21.93
CA ARG A 22 17.04 -7.40 -21.19
C ARG A 22 16.65 -6.97 -19.78
N HIS A 23 17.44 -6.11 -19.15
CA HIS A 23 17.21 -5.66 -17.79
C HIS A 23 15.96 -4.77 -17.68
N LEU A 24 15.76 -3.85 -18.61
CA LEU A 24 14.57 -2.99 -18.61
C LEU A 24 13.28 -3.82 -18.76
N PHE A 25 13.26 -4.81 -19.66
CA PHE A 25 12.08 -5.63 -19.89
C PHE A 25 11.84 -6.69 -18.80
N GLU A 26 12.90 -7.22 -18.20
CA GLU A 26 12.80 -8.05 -16.99
C GLU A 26 12.17 -7.24 -15.86
N LEU A 27 12.68 -6.03 -15.60
CA LEU A 27 12.14 -5.12 -14.59
C LEU A 27 10.67 -4.75 -14.86
N GLU A 28 10.32 -4.45 -16.11
CA GLU A 28 8.93 -4.21 -16.50
C GLU A 28 8.04 -5.42 -16.17
N SER A 29 8.49 -6.62 -16.52
CA SER A 29 7.74 -7.87 -16.29
C SER A 29 7.54 -8.13 -14.80
N GLU A 30 8.60 -7.99 -14.00
CA GLU A 30 8.53 -8.16 -12.56
C GLU A 30 7.57 -7.15 -11.92
N VAL A 31 7.66 -5.88 -12.32
CA VAL A 31 6.76 -4.84 -11.80
C VAL A 31 5.30 -5.12 -12.17
N LYS A 32 5.02 -5.59 -13.39
CA LYS A 32 3.65 -6.00 -13.78
C LYS A 32 3.15 -7.17 -12.93
N GLN A 33 3.98 -8.17 -12.72
CA GLN A 33 3.62 -9.33 -11.90
C GLN A 33 3.31 -8.91 -10.45
N LEU A 34 4.13 -8.02 -9.87
CA LEU A 34 3.89 -7.50 -8.53
C LEU A 34 2.58 -6.70 -8.45
N ILE A 35 2.28 -5.88 -9.46
CA ILE A 35 1.01 -5.16 -9.55
C ILE A 35 -0.15 -6.15 -9.57
N GLU A 36 -0.13 -7.14 -10.46
CA GLU A 36 -1.21 -8.13 -10.58
C GLU A 36 -1.40 -8.95 -9.29
N GLU A 37 -0.32 -9.28 -8.60
CA GLU A 37 -0.37 -10.16 -7.42
C GLU A 37 -0.79 -9.42 -6.14
N TYR A 38 -0.33 -8.18 -5.94
CA TYR A 38 -0.44 -7.47 -4.67
C TYR A 38 -1.41 -6.29 -4.69
N GLU A 39 -1.46 -5.51 -5.77
CA GLU A 39 -2.28 -4.29 -5.82
C GLU A 39 -3.77 -4.54 -5.56
N PRO A 40 -4.42 -5.57 -6.14
CA PRO A 40 -5.83 -5.85 -5.85
C PRO A 40 -6.10 -6.14 -4.38
N LYS A 41 -5.22 -6.91 -3.73
CA LYS A 41 -5.38 -7.30 -2.32
C LYS A 41 -5.17 -6.11 -1.38
N LEU A 42 -4.18 -5.27 -1.69
CA LEU A 42 -3.91 -4.05 -0.93
C LEU A 42 -5.05 -3.04 -1.08
N LEU A 43 -5.54 -2.82 -2.31
CA LEU A 43 -6.68 -1.95 -2.55
C LEU A 43 -7.96 -2.45 -1.89
N GLU A 44 -8.24 -3.76 -1.98
CA GLU A 44 -9.41 -4.35 -1.32
C GLU A 44 -9.35 -4.12 0.20
N LYS A 45 -8.18 -4.33 0.80
CA LYS A 45 -7.97 -4.08 2.23
C LYS A 45 -8.14 -2.60 2.57
N ALA A 46 -7.53 -1.70 1.80
CA ALA A 46 -7.60 -0.26 2.01
C ALA A 46 -9.06 0.23 1.97
N LEU A 47 -9.81 -0.16 0.95
CA LEU A 47 -11.21 0.21 0.78
C LEU A 47 -12.10 -0.36 1.90
N LYS A 48 -11.85 -1.62 2.31
CA LYS A 48 -12.56 -2.19 3.46
C LYS A 48 -12.30 -1.41 4.73
N ASN A 49 -11.07 -0.99 4.97
CA ASN A 49 -10.71 -0.20 6.16
C ASN A 49 -11.44 1.15 6.16
N GLU A 50 -11.46 1.88 5.03
CA GLU A 50 -12.23 3.14 4.94
C GLU A 50 -13.72 2.92 5.18
N ILE A 51 -14.31 1.90 4.57
CA ILE A 51 -15.75 1.61 4.74
C ILE A 51 -16.07 1.28 6.21
N VAL A 52 -15.20 0.50 6.87
CA VAL A 52 -15.36 0.18 8.30
C VAL A 52 -15.26 1.44 9.14
N GLU A 53 -14.27 2.31 8.90
CA GLU A 53 -14.07 3.56 9.63
C GLU A 53 -15.30 4.49 9.51
N ILE A 54 -15.85 4.62 8.30
CA ILE A 54 -17.08 5.39 8.04
C ILE A 54 -18.26 4.82 8.83
N ILE A 55 -18.45 3.50 8.80
CA ILE A 55 -19.57 2.83 9.49
C ILE A 55 -19.41 2.95 11.02
N GLU A 56 -18.20 2.77 11.54
CA GLU A 56 -17.93 2.86 12.98
C GLU A 56 -18.13 4.28 13.53
N THR A 57 -17.69 5.29 12.77
CA THR A 57 -17.91 6.71 13.11
C THR A 57 -19.41 7.01 13.12
N GLY A 58 -20.11 6.63 12.05
CA GLY A 58 -21.57 6.79 11.94
C GLY A 58 -22.37 6.11 13.05
N ASN A 59 -21.95 4.91 13.47
CA ASN A 59 -22.58 4.19 14.58
C ASN A 59 -22.32 4.85 15.94
N THR A 60 -21.16 5.49 16.11
CA THR A 60 -20.78 6.17 17.36
C THR A 60 -21.55 7.47 17.52
N ASP A 61 -21.65 8.24 16.43
CA ASP A 61 -22.29 9.56 16.44
C ASP A 61 -23.81 9.50 16.24
N GLY A 62 -24.32 8.37 15.71
CA GLY A 62 -25.74 8.12 15.49
C GLY A 62 -26.32 8.87 14.29
N ASP A 63 -25.50 9.56 13.49
CA ASP A 63 -25.94 10.31 12.30
C ASP A 63 -25.75 9.49 11.02
N VAL A 64 -26.81 8.76 10.66
CA VAL A 64 -26.87 7.99 9.41
C VAL A 64 -26.69 8.87 8.17
N ARG A 65 -27.06 10.16 8.21
CA ARG A 65 -26.93 11.04 7.04
C ARG A 65 -25.48 11.42 6.79
N GLU A 66 -24.70 11.58 7.86
CA GLU A 66 -23.26 11.80 7.76
C GLU A 66 -22.57 10.55 7.18
N THR A 67 -22.91 9.36 7.67
CA THR A 67 -22.42 8.09 7.10
C THR A 67 -22.69 7.96 5.61
N VAL A 68 -23.90 8.32 5.16
CA VAL A 68 -24.24 8.27 3.73
C VAL A 68 -23.39 9.24 2.91
N ARG A 69 -23.17 10.47 3.41
CA ARG A 69 -22.32 11.46 2.74
C ARG A 69 -20.87 10.99 2.65
N ASP A 70 -20.35 10.37 3.68
CA ASP A 70 -18.97 9.88 3.68
C ASP A 70 -18.78 8.72 2.70
N VAL A 71 -19.77 7.83 2.58
CA VAL A 71 -19.77 6.78 1.55
C VAL A 71 -19.86 7.38 0.14
N GLU A 72 -20.70 8.39 -0.08
CA GLU A 72 -20.78 9.11 -1.35
C GLU A 72 -19.45 9.79 -1.70
N HIS A 73 -18.80 10.41 -0.72
CA HIS A 73 -17.48 11.03 -0.90
C HIS A 73 -16.41 10.00 -1.24
N LEU A 74 -16.38 8.86 -0.55
CA LEU A 74 -15.48 7.75 -0.87
C LEU A 74 -15.67 7.27 -2.31
N TYR A 75 -16.92 7.16 -2.77
CA TYR A 75 -17.22 6.83 -4.16
C TYR A 75 -16.67 7.88 -5.12
N GLU A 76 -16.87 9.18 -4.86
CA GLU A 76 -16.33 10.27 -5.68
C GLU A 76 -14.81 10.19 -5.78
N VAL A 77 -14.11 9.97 -4.67
CA VAL A 77 -12.64 9.80 -4.64
C VAL A 77 -12.23 8.63 -5.53
N CYS A 78 -12.92 7.49 -5.44
CA CYS A 78 -12.63 6.30 -6.26
C CYS A 78 -12.89 6.50 -7.77
N THR A 79 -13.51 7.61 -8.18
CA THR A 79 -13.69 7.96 -9.60
C THR A 79 -12.62 8.91 -10.14
N GLN A 80 -11.81 9.52 -9.28
CA GLN A 80 -10.78 10.48 -9.71
C GLN A 80 -9.52 9.76 -10.23
N PRO A 81 -8.82 10.30 -11.25
CA PRO A 81 -7.54 9.76 -11.67
C PRO A 81 -6.53 9.72 -10.51
N GLY A 82 -5.78 8.62 -10.38
CA GLY A 82 -4.76 8.48 -9.33
C GLY A 82 -5.27 8.01 -7.96
N TRP A 83 -6.57 7.77 -7.81
CA TRP A 83 -7.16 7.34 -6.53
C TRP A 83 -6.51 6.08 -5.95
N ARG A 84 -6.05 5.15 -6.81
CA ARG A 84 -5.46 3.88 -6.36
C ARG A 84 -4.14 4.13 -5.65
N GLU A 85 -3.31 5.00 -6.20
CA GLU A 85 -2.01 5.35 -5.65
C GLU A 85 -2.13 5.91 -4.23
N ASP A 86 -3.11 6.78 -3.97
CA ASP A 86 -3.32 7.38 -2.64
C ASP A 86 -3.64 6.30 -1.58
N PHE A 87 -4.52 5.36 -1.92
CA PHE A 87 -4.89 4.26 -1.03
C PHE A 87 -3.74 3.27 -0.81
N LEU A 88 -2.99 2.96 -1.88
CA LEU A 88 -1.83 2.08 -1.80
C LEU A 88 -0.72 2.68 -0.93
N VAL A 89 -0.46 3.99 -1.05
CA VAL A 89 0.53 4.68 -0.22
C VAL A 89 0.11 4.62 1.25
N LYS A 90 -1.16 4.92 1.57
CA LYS A 90 -1.68 4.84 2.95
C LYS A 90 -1.51 3.44 3.55
N GLU A 91 -1.84 2.38 2.81
CA GLU A 91 -1.67 1.00 3.29
C GLU A 91 -0.19 0.60 3.43
N LEU A 92 0.67 0.98 2.49
CA LEU A 92 2.10 0.69 2.57
C LEU A 92 2.76 1.39 3.75
N ASP A 93 2.40 2.64 4.04
CA ASP A 93 2.88 3.37 5.21
C ASP A 93 2.40 2.73 6.51
N SER A 94 1.14 2.27 6.54
CA SER A 94 0.60 1.54 7.71
C SER A 94 1.34 0.22 7.95
N LEU A 95 1.63 -0.54 6.89
CA LEU A 95 2.44 -1.76 6.97
C LEU A 95 3.86 -1.48 7.43
N LYS A 96 4.46 -0.38 6.96
CA LYS A 96 5.80 0.05 7.38
C LYS A 96 5.84 0.38 8.88
N GLN A 97 4.87 1.14 9.38
CA GLN A 97 4.77 1.46 10.81
C GLN A 97 4.59 0.20 11.67
N LEU A 98 3.81 -0.77 11.20
CA LEU A 98 3.66 -2.07 11.87
C LEU A 98 4.98 -2.85 11.90
N LEU A 99 5.70 -2.90 10.78
CA LEU A 99 7.00 -3.56 10.69
C LEU A 99 8.01 -2.93 11.66
N ASP A 100 8.11 -1.60 11.66
CA ASP A 100 9.00 -0.84 12.54
C ASP A 100 8.66 -1.11 14.03
N SER A 101 7.37 -1.16 14.36
CA SER A 101 6.90 -1.48 15.71
C SER A 101 7.26 -2.91 16.14
N LEU A 102 7.14 -3.88 15.23
CA LEU A 102 7.51 -5.28 15.50
C LEU A 102 9.02 -5.44 15.67
N GLN A 103 9.81 -4.76 14.84
CA GLN A 103 11.27 -4.77 14.95
C GLN A 103 11.72 -4.12 16.27
N SER A 104 11.13 -3.00 16.67
CA SER A 104 11.39 -2.37 17.97
C SER A 104 11.05 -3.29 19.14
N LYS A 105 9.92 -4.01 19.10
CA LYS A 105 9.55 -4.98 20.15
C LYS A 105 10.53 -6.15 20.22
N LYS A 106 10.98 -6.67 19.07
CA LYS A 106 12.00 -7.73 19.00
C LYS A 106 13.31 -7.28 19.64
N SER A 107 13.76 -6.05 19.35
CA SER A 107 14.97 -5.48 19.97
C SER A 107 14.85 -5.38 21.49
N ILE A 108 13.68 -5.03 22.02
CA ILE A 108 13.42 -4.97 23.47
C ILE A 108 13.44 -6.38 24.09
N SER A 109 12.76 -7.36 23.49
CA SER A 109 12.78 -8.75 23.98
C SER A 109 14.19 -9.34 24.03
N THR A 110 15.03 -9.03 23.04
CA THR A 110 16.42 -9.51 22.99
C THR A 110 17.31 -8.85 24.05
N GLN A 111 16.97 -7.63 24.51
CA GLN A 111 17.71 -6.95 25.59
C GLN A 111 17.32 -7.46 26.98
N ILE A 112 16.05 -7.85 27.17
CA ILE A 112 15.56 -8.38 28.46
C ILE A 112 16.16 -9.76 28.76
N GLU A 113 16.36 -10.61 27.74
CA GLU A 113 17.00 -11.92 27.92
C GLU A 113 18.52 -11.85 28.21
N ASN A 114 19.16 -10.70 28.00
CA ASN A 114 20.60 -10.51 28.21
C ASN A 114 20.93 -9.70 29.48
N VAL A 115 19.97 -9.48 30.38
CA VAL A 115 20.26 -8.92 31.71
C VAL A 115 20.87 -10.06 32.55
N PRO A 116 22.15 -10.00 32.96
CA PRO A 116 22.69 -11.00 33.86
C PRO A 116 22.02 -10.82 35.23
N ASP A 117 21.53 -11.92 35.80
CA ASP A 117 21.07 -11.97 37.19
C ASP A 117 22.18 -11.44 38.10
N ILE A 118 22.02 -10.22 38.60
CA ILE A 118 22.81 -9.69 39.70
C ILE A 118 22.05 -10.06 40.97
N ASP A 119 22.11 -11.34 41.33
CA ASP A 119 21.77 -11.78 42.70
C ASP A 119 23.00 -11.54 43.59
N SER A 120 22.82 -10.72 44.63
CA SER A 120 23.73 -10.53 45.77
C SER A 120 23.20 -11.26 46.99
#